data_AF-A0A914EZ88-F1
#
_entry.id   AF-A0A914EZ88-F1
#
_cell.length_a   1.000
_cell.length_b   1.000
_cell.length_c   1.000
_cell.angle_alpha   90.00
_cell.angle_beta   90.00
_cell.angle_gamma   90.00
#
_symmetry.space_group_name_H-M   'P 1'
#
loop_
_entity.id
_entity.type
_entity.pdbx_description
1 polymer ?
#
loop_
_entity_poly.entity_id
_entity_poly.type
_entity_poly.pdbx_seq_one_letter_code
_entity_poly.pdbx_strand_id
1 'polypeptide(L)'
;MEMKHEKAIASDTLVNAIFKVAFCVVRAYLAICVLARQYVVEKPEDPIPTQGVAIFAVTLMTSLQVFFYLAWIKVAEELLNPLGEDDDDLECNYIIDHNFSIAFQLADTHYREKPSQKRDDFDSIVVPLYSEHTAGNPEKGYRGSASTLNLTKSRFIKTQMIPRENYTPSHMPTQFIPHFEEIPPRLKRRLTHPISFRRRHERPKFIILFF
;
A
#
# COMPACT_ATOMS: atom_id res chain seq x y z
N MET A 1 -2.01 22.57 -27.56
CA MET A 1 -2.57 22.72 -26.20
C MET A 1 -4.07 22.48 -26.18
N GLU A 2 -4.83 22.90 -27.20
CA GLU A 2 -6.30 22.74 -27.27
C GLU A 2 -6.80 21.30 -27.10
N MET A 3 -6.16 20.32 -27.75
CA MET A 3 -6.55 18.90 -27.64
C MET A 3 -6.46 18.32 -26.22
N LYS A 4 -5.60 18.88 -25.35
CA LYS A 4 -5.49 18.44 -23.95
C LYS A 4 -6.61 19.03 -23.10
N HIS A 5 -6.99 20.27 -23.40
CA HIS A 5 -8.04 20.98 -22.69
C HIS A 5 -9.42 20.41 -22.99
N GLU A 6 -9.68 20.05 -24.25
CA GLU A 6 -10.95 19.43 -24.67
C GLU A 6 -11.13 18.03 -24.05
N LYS A 7 -10.05 17.24 -23.97
CA LYS A 7 -10.08 15.93 -23.30
C LYS A 7 -10.27 16.03 -21.79
N ALA A 8 -9.73 17.07 -21.15
CA ALA A 8 -9.93 17.32 -19.73
C ALA A 8 -11.40 17.69 -19.45
N ILE A 9 -11.98 18.61 -20.23
CA ILE A 9 -13.40 19.01 -20.10
C ILE A 9 -14.36 17.83 -20.35
N ALA A 10 -14.04 16.98 -21.33
CA ALA A 10 -14.81 15.76 -21.59
C ALA A 10 -14.71 14.74 -20.44
N SER A 11 -13.54 14.64 -19.79
CA SER A 11 -13.35 13.80 -18.60
C SER A 11 -14.17 14.32 -17.42
N ASP A 12 -14.13 15.62 -17.16
CA ASP A 12 -14.82 16.22 -16.01
C ASP A 12 -16.36 16.11 -16.14
N THR A 13 -16.88 16.30 -17.36
CA THR A 13 -18.31 16.11 -17.64
C THR A 13 -18.75 14.65 -17.52
N LEU A 14 -17.91 13.71 -17.96
CA LEU A 14 -18.17 12.28 -17.85
C LEU A 14 -18.14 11.80 -16.40
N VAL A 15 -17.15 12.21 -15.62
CA VAL A 15 -17.07 11.92 -14.18
C VAL A 15 -18.32 12.43 -13.48
N ASN A 16 -18.67 13.71 -13.68
CA ASN A 16 -19.88 14.30 -13.10
C ASN A 16 -21.17 13.57 -13.51
N ALA A 17 -21.28 13.10 -14.75
CA ALA A 17 -22.43 12.33 -15.21
C ALA A 17 -22.52 10.96 -14.52
N ILE A 18 -21.39 10.25 -14.39
CA ILE A 18 -21.33 8.94 -13.71
C ILE A 18 -21.73 9.08 -12.24
N PHE A 19 -21.19 10.06 -11.54
CA PHE A 19 -21.52 10.31 -10.13
C PHE A 19 -23.01 10.64 -9.96
N LYS A 20 -23.59 11.48 -10.82
CA LYS A 20 -25.04 11.78 -10.80
C LYS A 20 -25.89 10.52 -10.94
N VAL A 21 -25.52 9.61 -11.84
CA VAL A 21 -26.22 8.33 -12.01
C VAL A 21 -26.07 7.46 -10.77
N ALA A 22 -24.85 7.33 -10.23
CA ALA A 22 -24.60 6.55 -9.01
C ALA A 22 -25.42 7.07 -7.81
N PHE A 23 -25.43 8.39 -7.58
CA PHE A 23 -26.25 9.00 -6.53
C PHE A 23 -27.75 8.78 -6.76
N CYS A 24 -28.22 8.85 -8.01
CA CYS A 24 -29.62 8.60 -8.34
C CYS A 24 -30.02 7.15 -8.01
N VAL A 25 -29.20 6.17 -8.40
CA VAL A 25 -29.46 4.75 -8.16
C VAL A 25 -29.48 4.45 -6.67
N VAL A 26 -28.52 4.94 -5.89
CA VAL A 26 -28.45 4.66 -4.44
C VAL A 26 -29.60 5.34 -3.69
N ARG A 27 -29.99 6.56 -4.07
CA ARG A 27 -31.17 7.23 -3.48
C ARG A 27 -32.47 6.53 -3.84
N ALA A 28 -32.63 6.05 -5.08
CA ALA A 28 -33.79 5.27 -5.49
C ALA A 28 -33.85 3.92 -4.75
N TYR A 29 -32.70 3.24 -4.61
CA TYR A 29 -32.59 2.02 -3.82
C TYR A 29 -33.01 2.24 -2.36
N LEU A 30 -32.52 3.33 -1.73
CA LEU A 30 -32.94 3.70 -0.38
C LEU A 30 -34.45 3.93 -0.28
N ALA A 31 -35.02 4.70 -1.21
CA ALA A 31 -36.46 4.96 -1.23
C ALA A 31 -37.28 3.67 -1.35
N ILE A 32 -36.86 2.74 -2.20
CA ILE A 32 -37.50 1.42 -2.33
C ILE A 32 -37.34 0.60 -1.05
N CYS A 33 -36.17 0.58 -0.43
CA CYS A 33 -35.95 -0.15 0.83
C CYS A 33 -36.82 0.38 1.97
N VAL A 34 -37.00 1.71 2.08
CA VAL A 34 -37.84 2.34 3.10
C VAL A 34 -39.31 1.97 2.94
N LEU A 35 -39.80 1.75 1.71
CA LEU A 35 -41.18 1.37 1.44
C LEU A 35 -41.40 -0.15 1.48
N ALA A 36 -40.51 -0.92 0.85
CA ALA A 36 -40.68 -2.36 0.68
C ALA A 36 -40.38 -3.18 1.93
N ARG A 37 -39.57 -2.65 2.85
CA ARG A 37 -39.17 -3.36 4.08
C ARG A 37 -39.85 -2.81 5.34
N GLN A 38 -40.99 -2.14 5.17
CA GLN A 38 -41.86 -1.80 6.29
C GLN A 38 -42.49 -3.09 6.83
N TYR A 39 -42.38 -3.29 8.14
CA TYR A 39 -43.03 -4.41 8.80
C TYR A 39 -44.52 -4.11 8.96
N VAL A 40 -45.37 -4.87 8.28
CA VAL A 40 -46.83 -4.79 8.43
C VAL A 40 -47.25 -5.76 9.53
N VAL A 41 -47.91 -5.24 10.57
CA VAL A 41 -48.40 -6.06 11.68
C VAL A 41 -49.63 -6.84 11.22
N GLU A 42 -49.46 -8.13 10.98
CA GLU A 42 -50.58 -9.05 10.72
C GLU A 42 -50.98 -9.75 12.03
N LYS A 43 -52.17 -9.39 12.53
CA LYS A 43 -52.89 -9.88 13.72
C LYS A 43 -52.39 -9.41 15.11
N PRO A 44 -53.31 -8.93 15.97
CA PRO A 44 -53.01 -8.48 17.34
C PRO A 44 -52.92 -9.60 18.38
N GLU A 45 -52.84 -10.88 17.98
CA GLU A 45 -53.01 -12.03 18.88
C GLU A 45 -51.71 -12.75 19.29
N ASP A 46 -50.56 -12.41 18.68
CA ASP A 46 -49.27 -13.00 19.06
C ASP A 46 -48.63 -12.25 20.24
N PRO A 47 -47.84 -12.94 21.10
CA PRO A 47 -47.17 -12.29 22.22
C PRO A 47 -46.20 -11.20 21.73
N ILE A 48 -46.49 -9.96 22.16
CA ILE A 48 -45.73 -8.71 22.00
C ILE A 48 -44.19 -8.88 22.01
N PRO A 49 -43.56 -9.68 22.92
CA PRO A 49 -42.10 -9.81 22.94
C PRO A 49 -41.51 -10.46 21.68
N THR A 50 -42.19 -11.41 21.04
CA THR A 50 -41.64 -12.13 19.88
C THR A 50 -41.74 -11.31 18.60
N GLN A 51 -42.83 -10.54 18.43
CA GLN A 51 -43.00 -9.60 17.32
C GLN A 51 -42.01 -8.44 17.41
N GLY A 52 -41.79 -7.88 18.60
CA GLY A 52 -40.83 -6.78 18.81
C GLY A 52 -39.39 -7.15 18.43
N VAL A 53 -38.96 -8.38 18.77
CA VAL A 53 -37.62 -8.88 18.41
C VAL A 53 -37.47 -9.06 16.89
N ALA A 54 -38.50 -9.57 16.21
CA ALA A 54 -38.49 -9.74 14.75
C ALA A 54 -38.46 -8.39 14.02
N ILE A 55 -39.26 -7.41 14.45
CA ILE A 55 -39.26 -6.04 13.91
C ILE A 55 -37.88 -5.40 14.08
N PHE A 56 -37.30 -5.54 15.29
CA PHE A 56 -35.98 -5.00 15.57
C PHE A 56 -34.89 -5.65 14.70
N ALA A 57 -34.90 -6.98 14.55
CA ALA A 57 -33.92 -7.69 13.73
C ALA A 57 -34.01 -7.30 12.24
N VAL A 58 -35.21 -7.20 11.67
CA VAL A 58 -35.42 -6.81 10.26
C VAL A 58 -35.04 -5.35 10.01
N THR A 59 -35.39 -4.46 10.95
CA THR A 59 -35.04 -3.03 10.87
C THR A 59 -33.54 -2.82 11.02
N LEU A 60 -32.89 -3.53 11.95
CA LEU A 60 -31.44 -3.45 12.17
C LEU A 60 -30.65 -4.01 10.99
N MET A 61 -31.08 -5.13 10.42
CA MET A 61 -30.40 -5.69 9.25
C MET A 61 -30.57 -4.79 8.01
N THR A 62 -31.74 -4.18 7.83
CA THR A 62 -31.96 -3.20 6.75
C THR A 62 -31.19 -1.90 6.96
N SER A 63 -31.09 -1.39 8.20
CA SER A 63 -30.32 -0.19 8.50
C SER A 63 -28.83 -0.39 8.29
N LEU A 64 -28.28 -1.56 8.66
CA LEU A 64 -26.89 -1.92 8.34
C LEU A 64 -26.67 -1.98 6.82
N GLN A 65 -27.58 -2.59 6.07
CA GLN A 65 -27.46 -2.66 4.61
C GLN A 65 -27.48 -1.26 3.98
N VAL A 66 -28.38 -0.38 4.42
CA VAL A 66 -28.42 1.02 3.97
C VAL A 66 -27.15 1.77 4.35
N PHE A 67 -26.65 1.57 5.57
CA PHE A 67 -25.42 2.19 6.05
C PHE A 67 -24.23 1.84 5.15
N PHE A 68 -24.05 0.56 4.77
CA PHE A 68 -22.96 0.16 3.87
C PHE A 68 -23.06 0.83 2.49
N TYR A 69 -24.24 0.87 1.87
CA TYR A 69 -24.38 1.51 0.55
C TYR A 69 -24.20 3.03 0.59
N LEU A 70 -24.65 3.69 1.66
CA LEU A 70 -24.41 5.12 1.85
C LEU A 70 -22.93 5.39 2.16
N ALA A 71 -22.31 4.56 2.99
CA ALA A 71 -20.90 4.68 3.34
C ALA A 71 -20.00 4.53 2.11
N TRP A 72 -20.25 3.54 1.24
CA TRP A 72 -19.46 3.36 0.02
C TRP A 72 -19.56 4.55 -0.94
N ILE A 73 -20.74 5.15 -1.06
CA ILE A 73 -20.92 6.36 -1.86
C ILE A 73 -20.25 7.57 -1.21
N LYS A 74 -20.28 7.68 0.13
CA LYS A 74 -19.65 8.77 0.86
C LYS A 74 -18.13 8.75 0.75
N VAL A 75 -17.51 7.58 0.86
CA VAL A 75 -16.08 7.41 0.57
C VAL A 75 -15.75 7.84 -0.86
N ALA A 76 -16.61 7.51 -1.83
CA ALA A 76 -16.41 7.95 -3.21
C ALA A 76 -16.59 9.47 -3.40
N GLU A 77 -17.38 10.13 -2.56
CA GLU A 77 -17.57 11.59 -2.55
C GLU A 77 -16.32 12.30 -2.02
N GLU A 78 -15.77 11.84 -0.90
CA GLU A 78 -14.53 12.35 -0.31
C GLU A 78 -13.34 12.17 -1.29
N LEU A 79 -13.23 11.01 -1.95
CA LEU A 79 -12.15 10.75 -2.90
C LEU A 79 -12.31 11.43 -4.26
N LEU A 80 -13.47 12.04 -4.55
CA LEU A 80 -13.72 12.70 -5.83
C LEU A 80 -12.90 13.97 -5.98
N ASN A 81 -12.73 14.72 -4.88
CA ASN A 81 -11.98 15.96 -4.85
C ASN A 81 -10.93 15.96 -3.74
N PRO A 82 -9.82 15.22 -3.88
CA PRO A 82 -8.77 15.09 -2.85
C PRO A 82 -7.95 16.39 -2.63
N LEU A 83 -8.33 17.49 -3.30
CA LEU A 83 -7.69 18.81 -3.23
C LEU A 83 -8.62 19.86 -2.59
N GLY A 84 -9.65 19.43 -1.87
CA GLY A 84 -10.57 20.30 -1.16
C GLY A 84 -9.98 20.85 0.15
N GLU A 85 -10.87 21.14 1.09
CA GLU A 85 -10.57 21.65 2.43
C GLU A 85 -11.10 20.69 3.53
N ASP A 86 -11.53 19.48 3.15
CA ASP A 86 -12.00 18.50 4.12
C ASP A 86 -10.82 17.95 4.94
N ASP A 87 -11.08 17.48 6.16
CA ASP A 87 -10.03 17.04 7.10
C ASP A 87 -9.15 15.90 6.56
N ASP A 88 -9.67 15.10 5.62
CA ASP A 88 -8.99 13.97 4.97
C ASP A 88 -8.35 14.33 3.60
N ASP A 89 -8.47 15.58 3.16
CA ASP A 89 -7.87 16.06 1.92
C ASP A 89 -6.35 16.25 2.01
N LEU A 90 -5.70 16.36 0.85
CA LEU A 90 -4.27 16.65 0.80
C LEU A 90 -4.00 18.07 1.30
N GLU A 91 -3.12 18.20 2.30
CA GLU A 91 -2.57 19.48 2.78
C GLU A 91 -1.64 20.14 1.73
N CYS A 92 -2.20 20.62 0.63
CA CYS A 92 -1.44 21.14 -0.50
C CYS A 92 -0.64 22.39 -0.13
N ASN A 93 -1.19 23.25 0.74
CA ASN A 93 -0.49 24.44 1.25
C ASN A 93 0.80 24.04 1.99
N TYR A 94 0.73 23.01 2.85
CA TYR A 94 1.89 22.49 3.55
C TYR A 94 2.95 21.96 2.57
N ILE A 95 2.53 21.17 1.58
CA ILE A 95 3.45 20.59 0.59
C ILE A 95 4.13 21.69 -0.22
N ILE A 96 3.40 22.73 -0.63
CA ILE A 96 3.95 23.85 -1.39
C ILE A 96 4.99 24.60 -0.56
N ASP A 97 4.64 24.99 0.67
CA ASP A 97 5.54 25.74 1.56
C ASP A 97 6.80 24.93 1.89
N HIS A 98 6.63 23.63 2.14
CA HIS A 98 7.73 22.71 2.41
C HIS A 98 8.69 22.59 1.23
N ASN A 99 8.15 22.38 0.02
CA ASN A 99 8.95 22.24 -1.19
C ASN A 99 9.71 23.52 -1.52
N PHE A 100 9.07 24.69 -1.41
CA PHE A 100 9.75 25.96 -1.62
C PHE A 100 10.85 26.18 -0.57
N SER A 101 10.57 25.92 0.70
CA SER A 101 11.55 26.06 1.78
C SER A 101 12.79 25.19 1.54
N ILE A 102 12.62 23.91 1.22
CA ILE A 102 13.74 23.00 0.93
C ILE A 102 14.47 23.43 -0.35
N ALA A 103 13.74 23.80 -1.40
CA ALA A 103 14.35 24.23 -2.66
C ALA A 103 15.24 25.46 -2.46
N PHE A 104 14.79 26.45 -1.69
CA PHE A 104 15.59 27.64 -1.38
C PHE A 104 16.79 27.31 -0.48
N GLN A 105 16.61 26.47 0.54
CA GLN A 105 17.74 26.04 1.39
C GLN A 105 18.82 25.30 0.59
N LEU A 106 18.41 24.48 -0.37
CA LEU A 106 19.34 23.74 -1.23
C LEU A 106 20.06 24.66 -2.22
N ALA A 107 19.35 25.63 -2.81
CA ALA A 107 19.88 26.53 -3.83
C ALA A 107 20.71 27.70 -3.27
N ASP A 108 20.45 28.13 -2.03
CA ASP A 108 21.10 29.28 -1.41
C ASP A 108 22.01 28.84 -0.24
N THR A 109 21.41 28.45 0.89
CA THR A 109 22.13 28.17 2.14
C THR A 109 23.19 27.07 2.02
N HIS A 110 22.86 25.96 1.34
CA HIS A 110 23.74 24.79 1.21
C HIS A 110 24.36 24.65 -0.19
N TYR A 111 24.37 25.73 -0.97
CA TYR A 111 24.90 25.67 -2.33
C TYR A 111 26.40 25.35 -2.33
N ARG A 112 26.75 24.18 -2.89
CA ARG A 112 28.12 23.63 -2.91
C ARG A 112 28.74 23.39 -1.53
N GLU A 113 27.95 23.43 -0.46
CA GLU A 113 28.39 23.04 0.86
C GLU A 113 28.46 21.51 0.92
N LYS A 114 29.62 20.99 1.33
CA LYS A 114 29.81 19.55 1.55
C LYS A 114 30.38 19.33 2.95
N PRO A 115 29.94 18.29 3.67
CA PRO A 115 30.58 17.95 4.93
C PRO A 115 32.04 17.54 4.69
N SER A 116 32.89 17.77 5.70
CA SER A 116 34.29 17.34 5.67
C SER A 116 34.36 15.81 5.48
N GLN A 117 35.12 15.36 4.48
CA GLN A 117 35.26 13.94 4.19
C GLN A 117 36.15 13.28 5.24
N LYS A 118 35.63 12.24 5.90
CA LYS A 118 36.35 11.38 6.84
C LYS A 118 36.12 9.92 6.43
N ARG A 119 37.07 9.03 6.73
CA ARG A 119 36.89 7.60 6.51
C ARG A 119 35.78 7.11 7.43
N ASP A 120 34.87 6.30 6.88
CA ASP A 120 33.76 5.75 7.64
C ASP A 120 34.24 4.74 8.69
N ASP A 121 33.53 4.66 9.81
CA ASP A 121 33.87 3.77 10.92
C ASP A 121 33.63 2.28 10.55
N PHE A 122 32.83 2.01 9.50
CA PHE A 122 32.49 0.66 9.02
C PHE A 122 33.32 0.18 7.82
N ASP A 123 34.43 0.86 7.52
CA ASP A 123 35.26 0.64 6.32
C ASP A 123 35.84 -0.79 6.16
N SER A 124 35.87 -1.61 7.21
CA SER A 124 36.40 -2.98 7.17
C SER A 124 35.36 -4.09 7.30
N ILE A 125 34.29 -3.89 8.09
CA ILE A 125 33.21 -4.86 8.29
C ILE A 125 31.91 -4.08 8.51
N VAL A 126 30.98 -4.18 7.57
CA VAL A 126 29.64 -3.60 7.68
C VAL A 126 28.74 -4.60 8.38
N VAL A 127 28.69 -4.56 9.72
CA VAL A 127 27.64 -5.25 10.48
C VAL A 127 26.60 -4.20 10.87
N PRO A 128 25.35 -4.29 10.38
CA PRO A 128 24.32 -3.37 10.82
C PRO A 128 24.05 -3.58 12.32
N LEU A 129 24.04 -2.47 13.05
CA LEU A 129 23.79 -2.45 14.49
C LEU A 129 22.30 -2.21 14.72
N TYR A 130 21.68 -3.08 15.51
CA TYR A 130 20.27 -2.98 15.86
C TYR A 130 20.10 -2.59 17.32
N SER A 131 18.99 -1.91 17.62
CA SER A 131 18.54 -1.75 19.01
C SER A 131 18.17 -3.11 19.59
N GLU A 132 18.29 -3.29 20.90
CA GLU A 132 17.92 -4.53 21.61
C GLU A 132 16.51 -5.02 21.23
N HIS A 133 15.56 -4.09 21.12
CA HIS A 133 14.17 -4.37 20.73
C HIS A 133 14.02 -4.91 19.29
N THR A 134 14.95 -4.55 18.39
CA THR A 134 14.90 -4.94 16.96
C THR A 134 15.85 -6.10 16.67
N ALA A 135 16.83 -6.35 17.54
CA ALA A 135 17.84 -7.40 17.36
C ALA A 135 17.24 -8.82 17.33
N GLY A 136 16.08 -9.01 17.97
CA GLY A 136 15.33 -10.27 17.90
C GLY A 136 14.54 -10.46 16.59
N ASN A 137 14.41 -9.42 15.76
CA ASN A 137 13.68 -9.54 14.50
C ASN A 137 14.50 -10.37 13.50
N PRO A 138 13.93 -11.45 12.95
CA PRO A 138 14.65 -12.29 12.02
C PRO A 138 14.89 -11.56 10.70
N GLU A 139 16.12 -11.11 10.49
CA GLU A 139 16.56 -10.58 9.21
C GLU A 139 16.91 -11.72 8.26
N LYS A 140 15.89 -12.20 7.55
CA LYS A 140 16.09 -13.08 6.41
C LYS A 140 16.03 -12.21 5.17
N GLY A 141 17.20 -11.91 4.59
CA GLY A 141 17.23 -11.30 3.26
C GLY A 141 16.36 -12.11 2.31
N TYR A 142 15.52 -11.43 1.53
CA TYR A 142 14.65 -12.09 0.56
C TYR A 142 15.51 -12.89 -0.42
N ARG A 143 15.37 -14.22 -0.40
CA ARG A 143 15.94 -15.11 -1.41
C ARG A 143 14.81 -15.61 -2.29
N GLY A 144 14.99 -15.56 -3.61
CA GLY A 144 13.95 -15.98 -4.56
C GLY A 144 13.57 -17.45 -4.35
N SER A 145 12.31 -17.81 -4.64
CA SER A 145 11.76 -19.15 -4.39
C SER A 145 12.52 -20.30 -5.05
N ALA A 146 13.32 -20.01 -6.09
CA ALA A 146 14.16 -20.98 -6.81
C ALA A 146 15.63 -21.03 -6.33
N SER A 147 16.04 -20.21 -5.35
CA SER A 147 17.47 -20.07 -4.98
C SER A 147 18.09 -21.33 -4.35
N THR A 148 17.25 -22.26 -3.89
CA THR A 148 17.66 -23.46 -3.15
C THR A 148 17.63 -24.72 -4.04
N LEU A 149 17.34 -24.58 -5.34
CA LEU A 149 17.28 -25.72 -6.26
C LEU A 149 18.69 -26.25 -6.57
N ASN A 150 19.11 -27.27 -5.83
CA ASN A 150 20.26 -28.10 -6.18
C ASN A 150 19.84 -29.07 -7.30
N LEU A 151 20.11 -28.68 -8.56
CA LEU A 151 19.82 -29.46 -9.78
C LEU A 151 20.52 -30.82 -9.85
N THR A 152 21.40 -31.14 -8.90
CA THR A 152 22.19 -32.38 -8.86
C THR A 152 21.44 -33.57 -8.23
N LYS A 153 20.30 -33.36 -7.57
CA LYS A 153 19.52 -34.44 -6.91
C LYS A 153 18.20 -34.83 -7.60
N SER A 154 17.79 -34.09 -8.63
CA SER A 154 16.71 -34.55 -9.51
C SER A 154 17.35 -35.27 -10.69
N ARG A 155 17.15 -36.59 -10.79
CA ARG A 155 17.51 -37.37 -11.98
C ARG A 155 16.90 -36.67 -13.20
N PHE A 156 17.73 -35.97 -13.96
CA PHE A 156 17.55 -35.55 -15.34
C PHE A 156 16.09 -35.31 -15.79
N ILE A 157 15.37 -34.38 -15.18
CA ILE A 157 14.41 -33.61 -15.99
C ILE A 157 15.24 -32.49 -16.59
N LYS A 158 15.83 -32.79 -17.75
CA LYS A 158 16.48 -31.78 -18.59
C LYS A 158 15.38 -30.76 -18.91
N THR A 159 15.41 -29.60 -18.26
CA THR A 159 14.55 -28.48 -18.63
C THR A 159 14.93 -28.10 -20.05
N GLN A 160 14.21 -28.67 -21.02
CA GLN A 160 14.44 -28.46 -22.42
C GLN A 160 13.67 -27.21 -22.81
N MET A 161 14.40 -26.13 -23.10
CA MET A 161 13.80 -24.99 -23.80
C MET A 161 13.44 -25.47 -25.21
N ILE A 162 12.15 -25.69 -25.45
CA ILE A 162 11.66 -26.03 -26.79
C ILE A 162 11.47 -24.71 -27.54
N PRO A 163 12.17 -24.49 -28.66
CA PRO A 163 11.89 -23.33 -29.50
C PRO A 163 10.45 -23.45 -30.00
N ARG A 164 9.68 -22.37 -29.91
CA ARG A 164 8.36 -22.29 -30.56
C ARG A 164 8.57 -22.58 -32.04
N GLU A 165 7.73 -23.42 -32.65
CA GLU A 165 7.95 -24.08 -33.96
C GLU A 165 8.28 -23.16 -35.16
N ASN A 166 8.34 -21.83 -34.99
CA ASN A 166 8.65 -20.86 -36.03
C ASN A 166 9.72 -19.81 -35.66
N TYR A 167 10.68 -20.10 -34.76
CA TYR A 167 11.74 -19.13 -34.44
C TYR A 167 13.00 -19.33 -35.30
N THR A 168 13.30 -18.36 -36.18
CA THR A 168 14.54 -18.25 -36.94
C THR A 168 15.52 -17.30 -36.22
N PRO A 169 16.63 -17.80 -35.64
CA PRO A 169 17.55 -16.96 -34.88
C PRO A 169 18.57 -16.30 -35.83
N SER A 170 18.36 -15.03 -36.22
CA SER A 170 19.37 -14.31 -37.01
C SER A 170 20.44 -13.61 -36.18
N HIS A 171 20.28 -13.35 -34.88
CA HIS A 171 21.36 -12.73 -34.08
C HIS A 171 21.26 -13.00 -32.57
N MET A 172 22.26 -13.66 -32.00
CA MET A 172 22.60 -13.57 -30.56
C MET A 172 24.13 -13.57 -30.39
N PRO A 173 24.73 -12.53 -29.77
CA PRO A 173 26.16 -12.49 -29.49
C PRO A 173 26.49 -13.22 -28.17
N THR A 174 27.61 -13.94 -28.19
CA THR A 174 28.19 -14.67 -27.05
C THR A 174 28.92 -13.71 -26.11
N GLN A 175 28.61 -13.77 -24.80
CA GLN A 175 29.55 -13.73 -23.66
C GLN A 175 28.86 -13.19 -22.40
N PHE A 176 28.78 -14.02 -21.35
CA PHE A 176 29.09 -13.61 -19.96
C PHE A 176 29.08 -14.86 -19.05
N ILE A 177 30.23 -15.19 -18.44
CA ILE A 177 30.36 -16.19 -17.37
C ILE A 177 31.24 -15.55 -16.28
N PRO A 178 30.76 -15.33 -15.04
CA PRO A 178 31.61 -14.88 -13.95
C PRO A 178 32.11 -16.04 -13.09
N HIS A 179 33.40 -16.01 -12.77
CA HIS A 179 34.09 -16.86 -11.80
C HIS A 179 33.93 -16.30 -10.37
N PHE A 180 33.79 -17.17 -9.36
CA PHE A 180 33.72 -16.81 -7.94
C PHE A 180 34.83 -17.56 -7.18
N GLU A 181 35.60 -16.85 -6.35
CA GLU A 181 36.69 -17.41 -5.52
C GLU A 181 36.56 -16.93 -4.06
N GLU A 182 37.05 -17.74 -3.11
CA GLU A 182 36.64 -17.87 -1.70
C GLU A 182 37.18 -16.82 -0.68
N ILE A 183 36.58 -16.77 0.52
CA ILE A 183 36.85 -15.78 1.59
C ILE A 183 37.87 -16.32 2.63
N PRO A 184 38.90 -15.54 3.03
CA PRO A 184 39.95 -16.01 3.93
C PRO A 184 39.62 -15.96 5.45
N PRO A 185 40.31 -16.79 6.27
CA PRO A 185 39.89 -17.20 7.63
C PRO A 185 40.13 -16.21 8.78
N ARG A 186 40.57 -14.97 8.53
CA ARG A 186 40.94 -14.02 9.61
C ARG A 186 39.75 -13.28 10.26
N LEU A 187 38.55 -13.33 9.66
CA LEU A 187 37.36 -12.63 10.13
C LEU A 187 36.67 -13.23 11.38
N LYS A 188 37.10 -14.40 11.87
CA LYS A 188 36.39 -15.09 12.97
C LYS A 188 36.64 -14.53 14.39
N ARG A 189 37.64 -13.65 14.59
CA ARG A 189 38.28 -13.50 15.92
C ARG A 189 37.91 -12.27 16.77
N ARG A 190 37.06 -11.34 16.32
CA ARG A 190 36.77 -10.08 17.07
C ARG A 190 35.28 -9.80 17.33
N LEU A 191 34.46 -10.85 17.41
CA LEU A 191 33.01 -10.81 17.69
C LEU A 191 32.65 -10.61 19.19
N THR A 192 33.58 -10.27 20.09
CA THR A 192 33.38 -10.51 21.54
C THR A 192 33.29 -9.30 22.46
N HIS A 193 33.12 -8.05 21.99
CA HIS A 193 32.94 -6.91 22.91
C HIS A 193 31.71 -6.04 22.60
N PRO A 194 30.79 -5.84 23.57
CA PRO A 194 29.60 -5.01 23.39
C PRO A 194 29.88 -3.53 23.64
N ILE A 195 29.27 -2.66 22.82
CA ILE A 195 29.32 -1.20 22.95
C ILE A 195 27.88 -0.68 23.10
N SER A 196 27.63 0.17 24.08
CA SER A 196 26.31 0.67 24.47
C SER A 196 25.91 1.94 23.73
N PHE A 197 24.64 2.05 23.31
CA PHE A 197 24.10 3.22 22.62
C PHE A 197 22.83 3.79 23.29
N ARG A 198 22.74 5.13 23.34
CA ARG A 198 21.75 5.93 24.10
C ARG A 198 20.50 6.21 23.24
N ARG A 199 19.32 5.95 23.81
CA ARG A 199 17.99 6.01 23.16
C ARG A 199 17.56 7.42 22.73
N ARG A 200 16.84 7.52 21.60
CA ARG A 200 15.91 8.64 21.34
C ARG A 200 14.62 8.14 20.69
N HIS A 201 13.53 8.36 21.42
CA HIS A 201 12.08 8.41 21.15
C HIS A 201 11.45 7.63 19.97
N GLU A 202 10.52 6.76 20.36
CA GLU A 202 9.54 6.02 19.53
C GLU A 202 8.39 6.92 19.03
N ARG A 203 7.81 6.57 17.87
CA ARG A 203 6.48 7.03 17.42
C ARG A 203 5.47 5.87 17.46
N PRO A 204 4.20 6.13 17.79
CA PRO A 204 3.17 5.10 17.96
C PRO A 204 2.67 4.56 16.62
N LYS A 205 2.33 3.26 16.60
CA LYS A 205 1.72 2.56 15.48
C LYS A 205 0.21 2.49 15.70
N PHE A 206 -0.59 3.09 14.81
CA PHE A 206 -2.02 2.82 14.71
C PHE A 206 -2.24 1.63 13.77
N ILE A 207 -3.00 0.64 14.23
CA ILE A 207 -3.45 -0.51 13.44
C ILE A 207 -4.95 -0.33 13.25
N ILE A 208 -5.38 -0.12 12.00
CA ILE A 208 -6.80 -0.14 11.63
C ILE A 208 -7.13 -1.58 11.24
N LEU A 209 -7.95 -2.25 12.07
CA LEU A 209 -8.60 -3.51 11.73
C LEU A 209 -9.94 -3.19 11.06
N PHE A 210 -10.08 -3.55 9.79
CA PHE A 210 -11.38 -3.65 9.14
C PHE A 210 -12.05 -4.95 9.60
N PHE A 211 -13.28 -4.84 10.10
CA PHE A 211 -14.24 -5.94 10.24
C PHE A 211 -14.93 -6.20 8.90
#